data_AF-A0A849X1T9-F1
#
_entry.id   AF-A0A849X1T9-F1
#
_cell.length_a   1.000
_cell.length_b   1.000
_cell.length_c   1.000
_cell.angle_alpha   90.00
_cell.angle_beta   90.00
_cell.angle_gamma   90.00
#
_symmetry.space_group_name_H-M   'P 1'
#
loop_
_entity.id
_entity.type
_entity.pdbx_description
1 polymer ?
#
loop_
_entity_poly.entity_id
_entity_poly.type
_entity_poly.pdbx_seq_one_letter_code
_entity_poly.pdbx_strand_id
1 'polypeptide(L)'
;MCETRVILTTLAGAEDLRWQHDAGVFQPIHELRAQACRADAADESAVEIRVSKSKLFLFFVALTALAGCKASSPVAAVRHVNEKAREMMEYEARYKALRAEHEKLRAEFFRLEHRHMALLAETRSVKTAEMNLESTGSKAGRRPSQISYKVPALDAEGLYALAFDHVRERRIPEAAATFEALLQSPEMAATQSATAYYTAGVVWYELENYRKAEKYFDLALERSDSEERAKFKSRIELWKRAVNLKQQRMPASVPSSHPRTVEHGH
;
A
#
# COMPACT_ATOMS: atom_id res chain seq x y z
N MET A 1 8.05 -17.66 -48.97
CA MET A 1 6.70 -18.07 -48.51
C MET A 1 6.77 -18.31 -47.01
N CYS A 2 6.21 -17.37 -46.25
CA CYS A 2 5.74 -17.51 -44.86
C CYS A 2 5.09 -16.16 -44.53
N GLU A 3 3.76 -16.10 -44.66
CA GLU A 3 2.95 -14.93 -44.36
C GLU A 3 2.66 -14.85 -42.86
N THR A 4 3.03 -13.73 -42.25
CA THR A 4 2.71 -13.37 -40.87
C THR A 4 1.35 -12.66 -40.85
N ARG A 5 0.29 -13.34 -40.37
CA ARG A 5 -1.00 -12.70 -40.07
C ARG A 5 -1.03 -12.25 -38.61
N VAL A 6 -1.06 -10.92 -38.44
CA VAL A 6 -1.37 -10.24 -37.20
C VAL A 6 -2.89 -10.22 -37.03
N ILE A 7 -3.40 -10.76 -35.92
CA ILE A 7 -4.80 -10.61 -35.52
C ILE A 7 -4.84 -9.60 -34.37
N LEU A 8 -5.24 -8.37 -34.70
CA LEU A 8 -5.71 -7.36 -33.76
C LEU A 8 -7.20 -7.63 -33.51
N THR A 9 -7.55 -7.97 -32.26
CA THR A 9 -8.96 -8.07 -31.85
C THR A 9 -9.27 -6.94 -30.88
N THR A 10 -10.12 -6.04 -31.33
CA THR A 10 -10.82 -5.01 -30.59
C THR A 10 -11.86 -5.64 -29.65
N LEU A 11 -11.91 -5.21 -28.40
CA LEU A 11 -13.04 -5.47 -27.50
C LEU A 11 -13.43 -4.15 -26.82
N ALA A 12 -14.53 -3.59 -27.30
CA ALA A 12 -15.30 -2.55 -26.67
C ALA A 12 -16.61 -3.18 -26.16
N GLY A 13 -17.05 -2.77 -24.96
CA GLY A 13 -18.42 -2.93 -24.48
C GLY A 13 -18.67 -4.05 -23.47
N ALA A 14 -18.90 -3.67 -22.22
CA ALA A 14 -19.87 -4.33 -21.34
C ALA A 14 -20.25 -3.38 -20.19
N GLU A 15 -21.51 -2.99 -20.20
CA GLU A 15 -22.21 -2.13 -19.24
C GLU A 15 -22.67 -2.93 -17.99
N ASP A 16 -23.04 -2.18 -16.94
CA ASP A 16 -24.01 -2.54 -15.90
C ASP A 16 -23.83 -3.82 -15.08
N LEU A 17 -23.14 -3.68 -13.94
CA LEU A 17 -23.34 -4.55 -12.78
C LEU A 17 -23.97 -3.76 -11.62
N ARG A 18 -25.29 -3.90 -11.56
CA ARG A 18 -26.21 -3.52 -10.49
C ARG A 18 -25.87 -4.35 -9.23
N TRP A 19 -25.37 -3.71 -8.18
CA TRP A 19 -25.10 -4.35 -6.88
C TRP A 19 -26.41 -4.57 -6.12
N GLN A 20 -26.82 -5.82 -5.97
CA GLN A 20 -27.83 -6.24 -4.99
C GLN A 20 -27.15 -6.40 -3.62
N HIS A 21 -27.61 -5.62 -2.65
CA HIS A 21 -27.29 -5.76 -1.23
C HIS A 21 -28.11 -6.91 -0.64
N ASP A 22 -27.52 -8.09 -0.51
CA ASP A 22 -28.01 -9.11 0.43
C ASP A 22 -27.37 -8.88 1.81
N ALA A 23 -28.23 -8.63 2.79
CA ALA A 23 -27.90 -8.50 4.20
C ALA A 23 -27.54 -9.89 4.78
N GLY A 24 -26.31 -10.35 4.50
CA GLY A 24 -25.70 -11.49 5.16
C GLY A 24 -25.06 -11.07 6.48
N VAL A 25 -25.50 -11.68 7.58
CA VAL A 25 -24.93 -11.56 8.93
C VAL A 25 -23.42 -11.84 8.87
N PHE A 26 -22.63 -10.78 8.98
CA PHE A 26 -21.17 -10.86 8.99
C PHE A 26 -20.73 -11.42 10.36
N GLN A 27 -20.46 -12.72 10.43
CA GLN A 27 -19.77 -13.26 11.61
C GLN A 27 -18.32 -12.74 11.64
N PRO A 28 -17.83 -12.25 12.78
CA PRO A 28 -16.50 -11.67 12.89
C PRO A 28 -15.42 -12.73 12.63
N ILE A 29 -14.50 -12.42 11.71
CA ILE A 29 -13.40 -13.28 11.22
C ILE A 29 -12.53 -13.87 12.37
N HIS A 30 -12.57 -13.27 13.56
CA HIS A 30 -11.83 -13.76 14.73
C HIS A 30 -12.40 -15.06 15.33
N GLU A 31 -13.70 -15.36 15.18
CA GLU A 31 -14.30 -16.61 15.70
C GLU A 31 -13.93 -17.85 14.86
N LEU A 32 -13.80 -17.70 13.54
CA LEU A 32 -13.42 -18.80 12.65
C LEU A 32 -11.97 -19.26 12.87
N ARG A 33 -11.06 -18.37 13.29
CA ARG A 33 -9.68 -18.75 13.64
C ARG A 33 -9.60 -19.57 14.93
N ALA A 34 -10.49 -19.35 15.89
CA ALA A 34 -10.49 -20.09 17.16
C ALA A 34 -11.01 -21.53 17.00
N GLN A 35 -11.89 -21.79 16.03
CA GLN A 35 -12.37 -23.14 15.72
C GLN A 35 -11.34 -23.96 14.94
N ALA A 36 -10.59 -23.36 14.01
CA ALA A 36 -9.55 -24.06 13.25
C ALA A 36 -8.42 -24.59 14.14
N CYS A 37 -7.98 -23.83 15.16
CA CYS A 37 -6.90 -24.29 16.06
C CYS A 37 -7.32 -25.43 17.01
N ARG A 38 -8.62 -25.68 17.22
CA ARG A 38 -9.07 -26.81 18.07
C ARG A 38 -9.13 -28.14 17.31
N ALA A 39 -9.24 -28.12 15.99
CA ALA A 39 -9.29 -29.34 15.19
C ALA A 39 -7.91 -30.01 15.08
N ASP A 40 -6.84 -29.23 14.92
CA ASP A 40 -5.48 -29.78 14.72
C ASP A 40 -4.87 -30.40 15.99
N ALA A 41 -5.35 -30.02 17.19
CA ALA A 41 -4.86 -30.59 18.45
C ALA A 41 -5.54 -31.91 18.84
N ALA A 42 -6.64 -32.30 18.18
CA ALA A 42 -7.41 -33.48 18.54
C ALA A 42 -6.93 -34.77 17.85
N ASP A 43 -6.16 -34.68 16.76
CA ASP A 43 -5.90 -35.84 15.89
C ASP A 43 -4.57 -36.58 16.17
N GLU A 44 -3.72 -36.08 17.07
CA GLU A 44 -2.44 -36.74 17.40
C GLU A 44 -2.52 -37.76 18.56
N SER A 45 -3.66 -37.90 19.25
CA SER A 45 -3.74 -38.68 20.50
C SER A 45 -4.49 -40.02 20.43
N ALA A 46 -5.03 -40.45 19.28
CA ALA A 46 -5.90 -41.63 19.25
C ALA A 46 -5.78 -42.51 18.00
N VAL A 47 -4.56 -42.96 17.66
CA VAL A 47 -4.39 -44.17 16.86
C VAL A 47 -3.66 -45.22 17.71
N GLU A 48 -4.34 -45.65 18.77
CA GLU A 48 -3.95 -46.84 19.54
C GLU A 48 -4.28 -48.07 18.67
N ILE A 49 -3.33 -48.49 17.82
CA ILE A 49 -3.50 -49.69 17.00
C ILE A 49 -3.51 -50.92 17.93
N ARG A 50 -4.71 -51.33 18.37
CA ARG A 50 -4.93 -52.66 18.95
C ARG A 50 -4.74 -53.72 17.85
N VAL A 51 -3.49 -54.04 17.55
CA VAL A 51 -3.14 -55.21 16.74
C VAL A 51 -3.53 -56.44 17.55
N SER A 52 -4.72 -56.96 17.29
CA SER A 52 -5.18 -58.23 17.83
C SER A 52 -4.16 -59.33 17.51
N LYS A 53 -3.59 -59.95 18.55
CA LYS A 53 -2.57 -61.01 18.45
C LYS A 53 -2.99 -62.17 17.53
N SER A 54 -4.30 -62.34 17.31
CA SER A 54 -4.87 -63.35 16.41
C SER A 54 -4.60 -63.09 14.92
N LYS A 55 -4.43 -61.83 14.49
CA LYS A 55 -4.19 -61.50 13.07
C LYS A 55 -2.71 -61.61 12.68
N LEU A 56 -1.80 -61.44 13.65
CA LEU A 56 -0.36 -61.60 13.44
C LEU A 56 0.01 -63.07 13.14
N PHE A 57 -0.71 -64.01 13.75
CA PHE A 57 -0.51 -65.45 13.54
C PHE A 57 -0.91 -65.90 12.14
N LEU A 58 -2.01 -65.36 11.59
CA LEU A 58 -2.47 -65.69 10.23
C LEU A 58 -1.52 -65.16 9.13
N PHE A 59 -0.88 -64.01 9.35
CA PHE A 59 0.13 -63.48 8.43
C PHE A 59 1.38 -64.36 8.37
N PHE A 60 1.85 -64.89 9.50
CA PHE A 60 3.00 -65.79 9.53
C PHE A 60 2.72 -67.13 8.81
N VAL A 61 1.52 -67.68 8.95
CA VAL A 61 1.13 -68.91 8.25
C VAL A 61 1.04 -68.70 6.74
N ALA A 62 0.48 -67.57 6.29
CA ALA A 62 0.41 -67.25 4.85
C ALA A 62 1.79 -67.02 4.22
N LEU A 63 2.73 -66.42 4.94
CA LEU A 63 4.12 -66.23 4.50
C LEU A 63 4.86 -67.56 4.31
N THR A 64 4.54 -68.58 5.10
CA THR A 64 5.16 -69.92 4.93
C THR A 64 4.61 -70.71 3.75
N ALA A 65 3.36 -70.48 3.34
CA ALA A 65 2.73 -71.20 2.22
C ALA A 65 3.22 -70.73 0.82
N LEU A 66 3.83 -69.55 0.71
CA LEU A 66 4.34 -69.00 -0.56
C LEU A 66 5.82 -69.34 -0.83
N ALA A 67 6.49 -70.12 0.04
CA ALA A 67 7.89 -70.52 -0.12
C ALA A 67 8.16 -71.53 -1.25
N GLY A 68 7.13 -71.92 -2.03
CA GLY A 68 7.24 -72.82 -3.18
C GLY A 68 7.72 -72.17 -4.49
N CYS A 69 7.93 -70.85 -4.53
CA CYS A 69 8.45 -70.16 -5.71
C CYS A 69 9.98 -70.22 -5.76
N LYS A 70 10.50 -70.78 -6.87
CA LYS A 70 11.92 -71.03 -7.14
C LYS A 70 12.78 -69.77 -6.98
N ALA A 71 13.52 -69.74 -5.87
CA ALA A 71 14.85 -69.14 -5.68
C ALA A 71 15.03 -67.67 -6.10
N SER A 72 14.54 -66.75 -5.25
CA SER A 72 15.39 -65.65 -4.80
C SER A 72 15.86 -66.00 -3.38
N SER A 73 17.17 -65.95 -3.12
CA SER A 73 17.74 -66.25 -1.81
C SER A 73 17.04 -65.43 -0.72
N PRO A 74 16.72 -65.99 0.48
CA PRO A 74 16.09 -65.24 1.57
C PRO A 74 16.87 -63.97 1.96
N VAL A 75 18.19 -63.97 1.72
CA VAL A 75 19.05 -62.80 1.90
C VAL A 75 18.70 -61.67 0.93
N ALA A 76 18.28 -61.98 -0.30
CA ALA A 76 17.87 -60.99 -1.31
C ALA A 76 16.56 -60.29 -0.91
N ALA A 77 15.60 -61.03 -0.35
CA ALA A 77 14.35 -60.46 0.16
C ALA A 77 14.60 -59.50 1.33
N VAL A 78 15.46 -59.87 2.28
CA VAL A 78 15.84 -58.99 3.40
C VAL A 78 16.55 -57.73 2.91
N ARG A 79 17.42 -57.84 1.90
CA ARG A 79 18.08 -56.66 1.28
C ARG A 79 17.06 -55.71 0.66
N HIS A 80 16.09 -56.22 -0.08
CA HIS A 80 15.06 -55.39 -0.71
C HIS A 80 14.18 -54.67 0.32
N VAL A 81 13.79 -55.36 1.41
CA VAL A 81 13.04 -54.73 2.51
C VAL A 81 13.88 -53.62 3.17
N ASN A 82 15.17 -53.86 3.40
CA ASN A 82 16.07 -52.86 3.98
C ASN A 82 16.28 -51.65 3.06
N GLU A 83 16.37 -51.87 1.75
CA GLU A 83 16.47 -50.81 0.74
C GLU A 83 15.19 -49.95 0.74
N LYS A 84 14.02 -50.59 0.69
CA LYS A 84 12.74 -49.88 0.74
C LYS A 84 12.53 -49.15 2.07
N ALA A 85 12.98 -49.71 3.18
CA ALA A 85 12.94 -49.04 4.48
C ALA A 85 13.80 -47.77 4.49
N ARG A 86 14.96 -47.78 3.83
CA ARG A 86 15.81 -46.59 3.67
C ARG A 86 15.16 -45.53 2.80
N GLU A 87 14.56 -45.92 1.68
CA GLU A 87 13.80 -44.99 0.83
C GLU A 87 12.66 -44.34 1.61
N MET A 88 11.89 -45.11 2.38
CA MET A 88 10.80 -44.57 3.20
C MET A 88 11.32 -43.57 4.25
N MET A 89 12.44 -43.86 4.92
CA MET A 89 13.06 -42.92 5.85
C MET A 89 13.52 -41.63 5.16
N GLU A 90 14.04 -41.72 3.94
CA GLU A 90 14.42 -40.55 3.15
C GLU A 90 13.19 -39.70 2.77
N TYR A 91 12.09 -40.34 2.36
CA TYR A 91 10.84 -39.63 2.07
C TYR A 91 10.27 -38.94 3.32
N GLU A 92 10.28 -39.61 4.47
CA GLU A 92 9.86 -38.99 5.73
C GLU A 92 10.73 -37.79 6.11
N ALA A 93 12.05 -37.90 5.92
CA ALA A 93 12.97 -36.79 6.16
C ALA A 93 12.69 -35.60 5.23
N ARG A 94 12.49 -35.85 3.93
CA ARG A 94 12.12 -34.82 2.95
C ARG A 94 10.78 -34.17 3.26
N TYR A 95 9.78 -34.96 3.66
CA TYR A 95 8.47 -34.45 4.05
C TYR A 95 8.55 -33.56 5.28
N LYS A 96 9.31 -33.96 6.31
CA LYS A 96 9.55 -33.14 7.51
C LYS A 96 10.28 -31.84 7.17
N ALA A 97 11.28 -31.88 6.32
CA ALA A 97 11.98 -30.68 5.86
C ALA A 97 11.04 -29.71 5.12
N LEU A 98 10.24 -30.23 4.18
CA LEU A 98 9.28 -29.43 3.43
C LEU A 98 8.20 -28.82 4.33
N ARG A 99 7.74 -29.55 5.35
CA ARG A 99 6.78 -29.04 6.34
C ARG A 99 7.38 -27.90 7.16
N ALA A 100 8.63 -28.02 7.60
CA ALA A 100 9.33 -26.95 8.33
C ALA A 100 9.54 -25.71 7.45
N GLU A 101 9.88 -25.88 6.17
CA GLU A 101 9.97 -24.76 5.22
C GLU A 101 8.61 -24.08 5.02
N HIS A 102 7.55 -24.86 4.85
CA HIS A 102 6.19 -24.32 4.72
C HIS A 102 5.76 -23.51 5.95
N GLU A 103 6.03 -24.00 7.16
CA GLU A 103 5.77 -23.27 8.41
C GLU A 103 6.56 -21.95 8.48
N LYS A 104 7.83 -21.97 8.06
CA LYS A 104 8.66 -20.76 7.99
C LYS A 104 8.10 -19.74 7.00
N LEU A 105 7.72 -20.16 5.79
CA LEU A 105 7.12 -19.27 4.80
C LEU A 105 5.78 -18.70 5.28
N ARG A 106 4.97 -19.51 5.95
CA ARG A 106 3.70 -19.06 6.54
C ARG A 106 3.90 -17.98 7.61
N ALA A 107 4.91 -18.13 8.45
CA ALA A 107 5.26 -17.12 9.45
C ALA A 107 5.74 -15.80 8.79
N GLU A 108 6.57 -15.90 7.75
CA GLU A 108 7.02 -14.74 6.97
C GLU A 108 5.86 -14.02 6.26
N PHE A 109 4.92 -14.77 5.69
CA PHE A 109 3.72 -14.23 5.07
C PHE A 109 2.92 -13.37 6.06
N PHE A 110 2.61 -13.89 7.25
CA PHE A 110 1.87 -13.13 8.26
C PHE A 110 2.62 -11.91 8.77
N ARG A 111 3.96 -12.00 8.87
CA ARG A 111 4.80 -10.85 9.22
C ARG A 111 4.69 -9.72 8.19
N LEU A 112 4.74 -10.06 6.90
CA LEU A 112 4.60 -9.10 5.81
C LEU A 112 3.17 -8.53 5.74
N GLU A 113 2.15 -9.36 5.92
CA GLU A 113 0.75 -8.93 5.96
C GLU A 113 0.52 -7.91 7.09
N HIS A 114 1.07 -8.17 8.29
CA HIS A 114 0.98 -7.22 9.40
C HIS A 114 1.66 -5.88 9.09
N ARG A 115 2.86 -5.91 8.49
CA ARG A 115 3.55 -4.69 8.04
C ARG A 115 2.75 -3.91 7.00
N HIS A 116 2.15 -4.61 6.04
CA HIS A 116 1.30 -3.99 5.02
C HIS A 116 0.07 -3.32 5.64
N MET A 117 -0.60 -4.00 6.58
CA MET A 117 -1.74 -3.43 7.30
C MET A 117 -1.35 -2.21 8.14
N ALA A 118 -0.18 -2.23 8.79
CA ALA A 118 0.34 -1.08 9.54
C ALA A 118 0.57 0.14 8.63
N LEU A 119 1.21 -0.05 7.47
CA LEU A 119 1.44 1.01 6.48
C LEU A 119 0.12 1.55 5.89
N LEU A 120 -0.86 0.68 5.65
CA LEU A 120 -2.19 1.10 5.21
C LEU A 120 -2.91 1.94 6.27
N ALA A 121 -2.83 1.53 7.55
CA ALA A 121 -3.41 2.29 8.66
C ALA A 121 -2.74 3.67 8.79
N GLU A 122 -1.41 3.73 8.69
CA GLU A 122 -0.65 4.98 8.69
C GLU A 122 -1.10 5.89 7.54
N THR A 123 -1.15 5.36 6.31
CA THR A 123 -1.60 6.13 5.13
C THR A 123 -3.02 6.66 5.30
N ARG A 124 -3.94 5.87 5.88
CA ARG A 124 -5.31 6.30 6.17
C ARG A 124 -5.35 7.38 7.25
N SER A 125 -4.54 7.26 8.31
CA SER A 125 -4.43 8.29 9.35
C SER A 125 -3.87 9.61 8.81
N VAL A 126 -2.88 9.56 7.91
CA VAL A 126 -2.34 10.75 7.24
C VAL A 126 -3.41 11.41 6.37
N LYS A 127 -4.12 10.64 5.53
CA LYS A 127 -5.21 11.17 4.69
C LYS A 127 -6.35 11.77 5.51
N THR A 128 -6.73 11.14 6.62
CA THR A 128 -7.79 11.68 7.51
C THR A 128 -7.31 12.92 8.26
N ALA A 129 -6.05 12.95 8.71
CA ALA A 129 -5.44 14.16 9.27
C ALA A 129 -5.40 15.30 8.24
N GLU A 130 -5.06 15.02 6.98
CA GLU A 130 -5.14 15.99 5.88
C GLU A 130 -6.56 16.54 5.72
N MET A 131 -7.58 15.68 5.60
CA MET A 131 -8.98 16.11 5.49
C MET A 131 -9.47 16.90 6.73
N ASN A 132 -8.98 16.56 7.92
CA ASN A 132 -9.32 17.27 9.15
C ASN A 132 -8.63 18.64 9.23
N LEU A 133 -7.39 18.77 8.77
CA LEU A 133 -6.73 20.07 8.64
C LEU A 133 -7.46 20.97 7.64
N GLU A 134 -7.95 20.40 6.55
CA GLU A 134 -8.76 21.11 5.55
C GLU A 134 -10.09 21.62 6.13
N SER A 135 -10.76 20.85 6.98
CA SER A 135 -12.06 21.23 7.56
C SER A 135 -11.97 22.17 8.76
N THR A 136 -10.88 22.13 9.52
CA THR A 136 -10.73 22.91 10.78
C THR A 136 -10.30 24.37 10.59
N GLY A 137 -10.02 24.82 9.36
CA GLY A 137 -9.61 26.22 9.10
C GLY A 137 -8.27 26.61 9.74
N SER A 138 -7.48 25.61 10.16
CA SER A 138 -6.12 25.81 10.66
C SER A 138 -5.29 26.56 9.62
N LYS A 139 -4.29 27.33 10.05
CA LYS A 139 -3.46 28.16 9.16
C LYS A 139 -2.87 27.37 7.97
N ALA A 140 -2.52 26.10 8.19
CA ALA A 140 -2.01 25.16 7.17
C ALA A 140 -3.09 24.56 6.26
N GLY A 141 -4.35 24.54 6.71
CA GLY A 141 -5.50 23.98 5.97
C GLY A 141 -6.32 24.99 5.19
N ARG A 142 -5.96 26.29 5.20
CA ARG A 142 -6.70 27.32 4.47
C ARG A 142 -6.61 27.06 2.97
N ARG A 143 -7.70 26.55 2.39
CA ARG A 143 -7.88 26.53 0.95
C ARG A 143 -7.97 27.98 0.44
N PRO A 144 -7.53 28.27 -0.80
CA PRO A 144 -7.74 29.59 -1.39
C PRO A 144 -9.22 30.00 -1.37
N SER A 145 -10.15 29.04 -1.36
CA SER A 145 -11.59 29.29 -1.21
C SER A 145 -12.04 29.83 0.16
N GLN A 146 -11.20 29.75 1.21
CA GLN A 146 -11.45 30.40 2.51
C GLN A 146 -10.88 31.83 2.56
N ILE A 147 -10.07 32.23 1.59
CA ILE A 147 -9.61 33.61 1.46
C ILE A 147 -10.81 34.39 0.93
N SER A 148 -11.42 35.24 1.77
CA SER A 148 -12.59 36.06 1.41
C SER A 148 -12.25 37.19 0.41
N TYR A 149 -11.21 37.01 -0.41
CA TYR A 149 -10.78 37.96 -1.40
C TYR A 149 -11.37 37.59 -2.76
N LYS A 150 -12.21 38.48 -3.29
CA LYS A 150 -12.72 38.36 -4.65
C LYS A 150 -11.71 39.03 -5.59
N VAL A 151 -11.02 38.22 -6.39
CA VAL A 151 -10.06 38.72 -7.39
C VAL A 151 -10.81 39.62 -8.40
N PRO A 152 -10.35 40.85 -8.65
CA PRO A 152 -11.00 41.73 -9.63
C PRO A 152 -10.85 41.15 -11.04
N ALA A 153 -11.86 41.39 -11.89
CA ALA A 153 -11.82 41.00 -13.30
C ALA A 153 -10.90 41.97 -14.05
N LEU A 154 -9.61 41.68 -14.04
CA LEU A 154 -8.57 42.37 -14.80
C LEU A 154 -8.10 41.49 -15.95
N ASP A 155 -7.44 42.11 -16.90
CA ASP A 155 -6.69 41.40 -17.94
C ASP A 155 -5.51 40.63 -17.33
N ALA A 156 -4.94 39.77 -18.16
CA ALA A 156 -3.80 38.92 -17.84
C ALA A 156 -2.60 39.72 -17.24
N GLU A 157 -2.26 40.86 -17.86
CA GLU A 157 -1.17 41.73 -17.44
C GLU A 157 -1.51 42.46 -16.13
N GLY A 158 -2.73 42.99 -16.00
CA GLY A 158 -3.22 43.60 -14.77
C GLY A 158 -3.24 42.63 -13.59
N LEU A 159 -3.66 41.38 -13.80
CA LEU A 159 -3.60 40.33 -12.78
C LEU A 159 -2.16 40.02 -12.36
N TYR A 160 -1.22 40.00 -13.31
CA TYR A 160 0.19 39.78 -13.02
C TYR A 160 0.75 40.91 -12.15
N ALA A 161 0.55 42.17 -12.55
CA ALA A 161 0.99 43.33 -11.78
C ALA A 161 0.37 43.35 -10.37
N LEU A 162 -0.95 43.10 -10.28
CA LEU A 162 -1.68 43.05 -9.02
C LEU A 162 -1.15 41.94 -8.08
N ALA A 163 -0.79 40.78 -8.62
CA ALA A 163 -0.21 39.68 -7.82
C ALA A 163 1.12 40.11 -7.16
N PHE A 164 2.00 40.77 -7.91
CA PHE A 164 3.27 41.28 -7.38
C PHE A 164 3.08 42.44 -6.40
N ASP A 165 2.09 43.31 -6.62
CA ASP A 165 1.74 44.37 -5.67
C ASP A 165 1.28 43.77 -4.33
N HIS A 166 0.46 42.72 -4.34
CA HIS A 166 0.08 42.00 -3.12
C HIS A 166 1.29 41.39 -2.41
N VAL A 167 2.25 40.81 -3.15
CA VAL A 167 3.50 40.28 -2.55
C VAL A 167 4.30 41.41 -1.90
N ARG A 168 4.45 42.55 -2.58
CA ARG A 168 5.18 43.72 -2.08
C ARG A 168 4.56 44.27 -0.81
N GLU A 169 3.23 44.32 -0.74
CA GLU A 169 2.47 44.78 0.41
C GLU A 169 2.28 43.72 1.51
N ARG A 170 2.89 42.54 1.36
CA ARG A 170 2.76 41.40 2.31
C ARG A 170 1.33 40.90 2.49
N ARG A 171 0.44 41.16 1.52
CA ARG A 171 -0.91 40.58 1.41
C ARG A 171 -0.83 39.18 0.81
N ILE A 172 -0.20 38.25 1.54
CA ILE A 172 0.14 36.90 1.06
C ILE A 172 -1.10 36.09 0.65
N PRO A 173 -2.22 36.09 1.41
CA PRO A 173 -3.43 35.38 0.99
C PRO A 173 -3.99 35.89 -0.34
N GLU A 174 -4.08 37.20 -0.50
CA GLU A 174 -4.57 37.86 -1.70
C GLU A 174 -3.65 37.59 -2.88
N ALA A 175 -2.32 37.65 -2.68
CA ALA A 175 -1.33 37.27 -3.69
C ALA A 175 -1.55 35.83 -4.18
N ALA A 176 -1.79 34.88 -3.27
CA ALA A 176 -2.02 33.48 -3.62
C ALA A 176 -3.28 33.30 -4.47
N ALA A 177 -4.38 33.98 -4.09
CA ALA A 177 -5.63 33.97 -4.85
C ALA A 177 -5.46 34.57 -6.25
N THR A 178 -4.76 35.70 -6.36
CA THR A 178 -4.49 36.36 -7.65
C THR A 178 -3.58 35.52 -8.54
N PHE A 179 -2.54 34.87 -7.99
CA PHE A 179 -1.70 33.93 -8.75
C PHE A 179 -2.48 32.70 -9.24
N GLU A 180 -3.38 32.14 -8.44
CA GLU A 180 -4.23 31.02 -8.88
C GLU A 180 -5.15 31.44 -10.02
N ALA A 181 -5.82 32.60 -9.92
CA ALA A 181 -6.67 33.13 -10.98
C ALA A 181 -5.87 33.40 -12.27
N LEU A 182 -4.68 33.98 -12.12
CA LEU A 182 -3.75 34.23 -13.23
C LEU A 182 -3.34 32.94 -13.94
N LEU A 183 -2.98 31.89 -13.18
CA LEU A 183 -2.50 30.62 -13.73
C LEU A 183 -3.61 29.73 -14.30
N GLN A 184 -4.86 29.94 -13.88
CA GLN A 184 -6.04 29.27 -14.45
C GLN A 184 -6.50 29.90 -15.77
N SER A 185 -6.11 31.14 -16.05
CA SER A 185 -6.47 31.80 -17.32
C SER A 185 -5.71 31.17 -18.49
N PRO A 186 -6.41 30.67 -19.54
CA PRO A 186 -5.75 30.08 -20.71
C PRO A 186 -4.97 31.11 -21.53
N GLU A 187 -5.34 32.39 -21.48
CA GLU A 187 -4.64 33.48 -22.16
C GLU A 187 -3.18 33.62 -21.66
N MET A 188 -2.95 33.28 -20.39
CA MET A 188 -1.62 33.35 -19.78
C MET A 188 -0.75 32.13 -20.04
N ALA A 189 -1.28 31.03 -20.59
CA ALA A 189 -0.49 29.82 -20.80
C ALA A 189 0.75 30.06 -21.69
N ALA A 190 0.68 31.06 -22.59
CA ALA A 190 1.76 31.48 -23.48
C ALA A 190 2.75 32.48 -22.86
N THR A 191 2.30 33.31 -21.90
CA THR A 191 3.10 34.38 -21.27
C THR A 191 3.55 34.07 -19.84
N GLN A 192 3.25 32.86 -19.36
CA GLN A 192 3.68 32.38 -18.05
C GLN A 192 5.22 32.25 -17.97
N SER A 193 5.86 33.29 -17.44
CA SER A 193 7.28 33.26 -17.07
C SER A 193 7.52 32.27 -15.91
N ALA A 194 8.67 31.59 -15.93
CA ALA A 194 9.16 30.81 -14.79
C ALA A 194 9.19 31.62 -13.48
N THR A 195 9.37 32.95 -13.57
CA THR A 195 9.33 33.87 -12.42
C THR A 195 7.96 33.91 -11.74
N ALA A 196 6.87 33.83 -12.51
CA ALA A 196 5.51 33.81 -11.97
C ALA A 196 5.28 32.55 -11.13
N TYR A 197 5.65 31.39 -11.68
CA TYR A 197 5.56 30.09 -11.00
C TYR A 197 6.44 30.03 -9.75
N TYR A 198 7.68 30.52 -9.84
CA TYR A 198 8.57 30.61 -8.68
C TYR A 198 7.98 31.48 -7.57
N THR A 199 7.47 32.67 -7.92
CA THR A 199 6.88 33.60 -6.94
C THR A 199 5.61 33.03 -6.32
N ALA A 200 4.75 32.38 -7.12
CA ALA A 200 3.60 31.64 -6.60
C ALA A 200 4.03 30.55 -5.61
N GLY A 201 5.09 29.80 -5.90
CA GLY A 201 5.67 28.82 -4.98
C GLY A 201 6.11 29.42 -3.64
N VAL A 202 6.77 30.58 -3.67
CA VAL A 202 7.16 31.32 -2.45
C VAL A 202 5.93 31.79 -1.67
N VAL A 203 4.92 32.33 -2.34
CA VAL A 203 3.67 32.77 -1.71
C VAL A 203 2.94 31.59 -1.02
N TRP A 204 2.88 30.43 -1.67
CA TRP A 204 2.30 29.22 -1.07
C TRP A 204 3.13 28.66 0.09
N TYR A 205 4.46 28.82 0.05
CA TYR A 205 5.33 28.47 1.17
C TYR A 205 5.02 29.33 2.40
N GLU A 206 4.85 30.64 2.22
CA GLU A 206 4.52 31.60 3.29
C GLU A 206 3.13 31.33 3.90
N LEU A 207 2.20 30.77 3.11
CA LEU A 207 0.92 30.25 3.60
C LEU A 207 1.01 28.87 4.26
N GLU A 208 2.22 28.33 4.45
CA GLU A 208 2.47 27.01 5.04
C GLU A 208 1.85 25.84 4.22
N ASN A 209 1.47 26.08 2.96
CA ASN A 209 0.99 25.05 2.05
C ASN A 209 2.14 24.51 1.20
N TYR A 210 2.98 23.69 1.83
CA TYR A 210 4.22 23.20 1.24
C TYR A 210 4.00 22.32 0.00
N ARG A 211 2.89 21.57 -0.06
CA ARG A 211 2.57 20.70 -1.20
C ARG A 211 2.31 21.50 -2.47
N LYS A 212 1.54 22.60 -2.36
CA LYS A 212 1.34 23.51 -3.50
C LYS A 212 2.62 24.25 -3.86
N ALA A 213 3.37 24.70 -2.86
CA ALA A 213 4.65 25.38 -3.08
C ALA A 213 5.60 24.51 -3.91
N GLU A 214 5.76 23.23 -3.55
CA GLU A 214 6.59 22.28 -4.30
C GLU A 214 6.11 22.10 -5.74
N LYS A 215 4.80 21.90 -5.95
CA LYS A 215 4.23 21.79 -7.31
C LYS A 215 4.56 23.02 -8.16
N TYR A 216 4.45 24.23 -7.61
CA TYR A 216 4.76 25.45 -8.35
C TYR A 216 6.25 25.64 -8.60
N PHE A 217 7.12 25.18 -7.69
CA PHE A 217 8.55 25.17 -7.93
C PHE A 217 8.95 24.20 -9.07
N ASP A 218 8.34 23.02 -9.12
CA ASP A 218 8.59 22.06 -10.20
C ASP A 218 8.14 22.63 -11.56
N LEU A 219 6.95 23.25 -11.61
CA LEU A 219 6.47 23.97 -12.80
C LEU A 219 7.38 25.13 -13.22
N ALA A 220 7.96 25.85 -12.26
CA ALA A 220 8.94 26.91 -12.57
C ALA A 220 10.20 26.36 -13.26
N LEU A 221 10.68 25.18 -12.84
CA LEU A 221 11.83 24.53 -13.48
C LEU A 221 11.49 24.03 -14.89
N GLU A 222 10.32 23.43 -15.06
CA GLU A 222 9.84 22.93 -16.36
C GLU A 222 9.71 24.04 -17.40
N ARG A 223 9.21 25.22 -16.99
CA ARG A 223 8.99 26.38 -17.87
C ARG A 223 10.21 27.29 -18.05
N SER A 224 11.29 27.05 -17.31
CA SER A 224 12.50 27.87 -17.41
C SER A 224 13.37 27.49 -18.61
N ASP A 225 13.91 28.50 -19.28
CA ASP A 225 14.95 28.36 -20.32
C ASP A 225 16.25 27.82 -19.72
N SER A 226 17.12 27.25 -20.55
CA SER A 226 18.35 26.55 -20.10
C SER A 226 19.26 27.44 -19.22
N GLU A 227 19.38 28.73 -19.53
CA GLU A 227 20.19 29.67 -18.74
C GLU A 227 19.51 30.02 -17.41
N GLU A 228 18.22 30.34 -17.41
CA GLU A 228 17.47 30.71 -16.21
C GLU A 228 17.26 29.52 -15.27
N ARG A 229 17.16 28.31 -15.82
CA ARG A 229 16.96 27.06 -15.07
C ARG A 229 18.02 26.85 -14.01
N ALA A 230 19.29 27.15 -14.31
CA ALA A 230 20.37 27.02 -13.33
C ALA A 230 20.17 27.98 -12.13
N LYS A 231 19.75 29.22 -12.42
CA LYS A 231 19.45 30.24 -11.40
C LYS A 231 18.26 29.80 -10.54
N PHE A 232 17.17 29.32 -11.15
CA PHE A 232 16.00 28.84 -10.40
C PHE A 232 16.27 27.56 -9.61
N LYS A 233 17.01 26.59 -10.17
CA LYS A 233 17.32 25.33 -9.50
C LYS A 233 17.99 25.55 -8.16
N SER A 234 19.02 26.40 -8.10
CA SER A 234 19.71 26.71 -6.84
C SER A 234 18.78 27.32 -5.78
N ARG A 235 17.91 28.26 -6.19
CA ARG A 235 16.94 28.91 -5.29
C ARG A 235 15.86 27.96 -4.82
N ILE A 236 15.33 27.12 -5.71
CA ILE A 236 14.29 26.14 -5.42
C ILE A 236 14.82 25.06 -4.48
N GLU A 237 16.04 24.57 -4.68
CA GLU A 237 16.68 23.62 -3.76
C GLU A 237 16.78 24.16 -2.33
N LEU A 238 17.09 25.45 -2.16
CA LEU A 238 17.08 26.10 -0.85
C LEU A 238 15.68 26.11 -0.23
N TRP A 239 14.64 26.43 -1.01
CA TRP A 239 13.26 26.39 -0.55
C TRP A 239 12.80 24.96 -0.21
N LYS A 240 13.13 23.96 -1.03
CA LYS A 240 12.80 22.54 -0.74
C LYS A 240 13.44 22.06 0.56
N ARG A 241 14.68 22.47 0.85
CA ARG A 241 15.31 22.21 2.16
C ARG A 241 14.56 22.90 3.31
N ALA A 242 14.16 24.16 3.11
CA ALA A 242 13.39 24.90 4.12
C ALA A 242 12.01 24.27 4.37
N VAL A 243 11.35 23.74 3.33
CA VAL A 243 10.11 22.96 3.43
C VAL A 243 10.34 21.70 4.26
N ASN A 244 11.35 20.91 3.90
CA ASN A 244 11.65 19.65 4.60
C ASN A 244 11.94 19.88 6.09
N LEU A 245 12.69 20.94 6.42
CA LEU A 245 12.95 21.31 7.81
C LEU A 245 11.68 21.72 8.57
N LYS A 246 10.75 22.44 7.92
CA LYS A 246 9.47 22.82 8.52
C LYS A 246 8.57 21.61 8.73
N GLN A 247 8.49 20.71 7.76
CA GLN A 247 7.73 19.46 7.87
C GLN A 247 8.26 18.57 8.99
N GLN A 248 9.58 18.45 9.15
CA GLN A 248 10.19 17.70 10.26
C GLN A 248 9.94 18.32 11.65
N ARG A 249 9.77 19.65 11.72
CA ARG A 249 9.50 20.36 12.98
C ARG A 249 8.02 20.35 13.36
N MET A 250 7.11 20.08 12.43
CA MET A 250 5.71 19.87 12.79
C MET A 250 5.66 18.54 13.54
N PRO A 251 5.31 18.53 14.85
CA PRO A 251 5.17 17.27 15.56
C PRO A 251 4.17 16.44 14.77
N ALA A 252 4.56 15.22 14.36
CA ALA A 252 3.65 14.27 13.74
C ALA A 252 2.37 14.32 14.56
N SER A 253 1.30 14.84 13.96
CA SER A 253 0.09 15.27 14.66
C SER A 253 -0.22 14.21 15.69
N VAL A 254 -0.08 14.54 16.98
CA VAL A 254 -0.16 13.56 18.06
C VAL A 254 -1.42 12.76 17.78
N PRO A 255 -1.31 11.44 17.48
CA PRO A 255 -2.48 10.66 17.16
C PRO A 255 -3.45 10.89 18.29
N SER A 256 -4.62 11.45 17.97
CA SER A 256 -5.67 11.79 18.91
C SER A 256 -6.15 10.50 19.57
N SER A 257 -5.38 10.02 20.54
CA SER A 257 -5.56 8.76 21.25
C SER A 257 -6.44 8.95 22.47
N HIS A 258 -7.32 9.95 22.46
CA HIS A 258 -8.44 9.98 23.38
C HIS A 258 -9.66 9.40 22.67
N PRO A 259 -9.90 8.08 22.79
CA PRO A 259 -11.27 7.59 22.62
C PRO A 259 -12.09 8.36 23.65
N ARG A 260 -12.96 9.27 23.18
CA ARG A 260 -14.05 9.79 24.02
C ARG A 260 -14.88 8.57 24.40
N THR A 261 -14.65 8.05 25.60
CA THR A 261 -15.65 7.23 26.28
C THR A 261 -16.86 8.12 26.47
N VAL A 262 -17.81 7.98 25.56
CA VAL A 262 -19.15 8.55 25.72
C VAL A 262 -19.79 7.73 26.83
N GLU A 263 -19.68 8.21 28.07
CA GLU A 263 -20.52 7.70 29.14
C GLU A 263 -21.96 8.09 28.82
N HIS A 264 -22.72 7.13 28.31
CA HIS A 264 -24.17 7.21 28.29
C HIS A 264 -24.67 6.98 29.71
N GLY A 265 -25.03 8.07 30.39
CA GLY A 265 -25.82 8.02 31.61
C GLY A 265 -27.20 7.46 31.31
N HIS A 266 -27.58 6.43 32.06
CA HIS A 266 -28.93 5.87 32.13
C HIS A 266 -29.78 6.63 33.16
#